data_AF-A0A6F8T444-F1
#
_entry.id   AF-A0A6F8T444-F1
#
_cell.length_a   1.000
_cell.length_b   1.000
_cell.length_c   1.000
_cell.angle_alpha   90.00
_cell.angle_beta   90.00
_cell.angle_gamma   90.00
#
_symmetry.space_group_name_H-M   'P 1'
#
loop_
_entity.id
_entity.type
_entity.pdbx_description
1 polymer ?
#
loop_
_entity_poly.entity_id
_entity_poly.type
_entity_poly.pdbx_seq_one_letter_code
_entity_poly.pdbx_strand_id
1 'polypeptide(L)'
;MHTTKFFGEEQNIGKMFTLGGLCSCYQFTYHDARIVLLGEIHETMTRKLANEYIEVLNQFISKYGNVAIFLESIESDEKNVSDQLSFMDSILSLVSPDMKVTHADKRHYNEEFTDLFFYFKTLSDLPSSKASYFDDPKFIDILHELAEGYNKNLSFSDLFSLLNLEIARLIQLEMQITPLNLQLSEYVKTCIKNLDIALDKVRNLQKEHCLVGGHGAESDSIIDICIERMKQTKSFQIIIAWLEIYYLYEIYHFDATLIMDLWSTLHHQSDNNKTFIIVSGNTHTEHLANLLNSIAVPFSVTTPEKQESRIAPVTLEEVLTVQFGCSVNTNRHL
;
A
#
# COMPACT_ATOMS: atom_id res chain seq x y z
N MET A 1 10.75 -22.92 38.20
CA MET A 1 11.02 -23.80 37.05
C MET A 1 9.96 -23.48 36.00
N HIS A 2 10.42 -23.07 34.80
CA HIS A 2 9.70 -22.84 33.53
C HIS A 2 8.61 -21.76 33.43
N THR A 3 9.05 -20.52 33.19
CA THR A 3 8.32 -19.54 32.35
C THR A 3 9.17 -18.98 31.19
N THR A 4 10.37 -19.54 30.98
CA THR A 4 11.33 -19.15 29.93
C THR A 4 11.05 -19.83 28.57
N LYS A 5 9.77 -19.94 28.16
CA LYS A 5 9.40 -20.61 26.88
C LYS A 5 8.65 -19.75 25.86
N PHE A 6 8.43 -18.46 26.11
CA PHE A 6 7.82 -17.57 25.11
C PHE A 6 8.83 -16.92 24.15
N PHE A 7 10.12 -16.90 24.51
CA PHE A 7 11.19 -16.29 23.69
C PHE A 7 12.12 -17.34 23.04
N GLY A 8 11.78 -18.63 23.12
CA GLY A 8 12.63 -19.73 22.60
C GLY A 8 12.19 -20.27 21.23
N GLU A 9 11.04 -19.82 20.74
CA GLU A 9 10.50 -20.15 19.41
C GLU A 9 10.20 -18.86 18.62
N GLU A 10 11.09 -17.87 18.78
CA GLU A 10 11.03 -16.52 18.17
C GLU A 10 10.95 -16.51 16.63
N GLN A 11 11.09 -17.66 15.95
CA GLN A 11 10.89 -17.74 14.50
C GLN A 11 9.44 -18.05 14.06
N ASN A 12 8.52 -18.37 14.98
CA ASN A 12 7.18 -18.86 14.60
C ASN A 12 5.98 -18.14 15.25
N ILE A 13 6.17 -17.23 16.20
CA ILE A 13 5.04 -16.58 16.90
C ILE A 13 4.49 -15.36 16.13
N GLY A 14 5.29 -14.73 15.27
CA GLY A 14 4.82 -13.70 14.32
C GLY A 14 4.16 -14.27 13.06
N LYS A 15 4.39 -15.56 12.73
CA LYS A 15 3.84 -16.24 11.55
C LYS A 15 2.50 -16.93 11.82
N MET A 16 1.67 -16.39 12.72
CA MET A 16 0.29 -16.86 12.86
C MET A 16 -0.57 -16.31 11.70
N PHE A 17 -0.49 -16.98 10.55
CA PHE A 17 -1.57 -17.17 9.57
C PHE A 17 -2.15 -15.96 8.79
N THR A 18 -1.34 -15.07 8.27
CA THR A 18 -1.68 -14.37 7.01
C THR A 18 -0.85 -15.00 5.89
N LEU A 19 -1.36 -16.03 5.19
CA LEU A 19 -0.75 -16.30 3.88
C LEU A 19 -1.22 -15.19 2.91
N GLY A 20 -0.33 -14.64 2.10
CA GLY A 20 -0.66 -13.55 1.19
C GLY A 20 -1.37 -14.02 -0.07
N GLY A 21 -1.62 -13.11 -1.01
CA GLY A 21 -2.38 -13.41 -2.22
C GLY A 21 -3.48 -12.38 -2.52
N LEU A 22 -4.29 -12.67 -3.54
CA LEU A 22 -5.34 -11.77 -4.02
C LEU A 22 -6.51 -11.69 -3.03
N CYS A 23 -6.85 -10.48 -2.61
CA CYS A 23 -7.91 -10.17 -1.66
C CYS A 23 -9.08 -9.39 -2.28
N SER A 24 -8.86 -8.64 -3.36
CA SER A 24 -9.98 -8.00 -4.08
C SER A 24 -9.72 -7.96 -5.58
N CYS A 25 -10.80 -8.03 -6.36
CA CYS A 25 -10.76 -7.88 -7.80
C CYS A 25 -11.91 -6.99 -8.25
N TYR A 26 -11.59 -5.90 -8.93
CA TYR A 26 -12.55 -4.98 -9.52
C TYR A 26 -12.34 -4.88 -11.01
N GLN A 27 -13.43 -4.71 -11.76
CA GLN A 27 -13.35 -4.41 -13.18
C GLN A 27 -14.25 -3.25 -13.53
N PHE A 28 -13.71 -2.35 -14.33
CA PHE A 28 -14.37 -1.15 -14.82
C PHE A 28 -14.16 -1.01 -16.31
N THR A 29 -15.09 -0.31 -16.93
CA THR A 29 -14.97 0.22 -18.28
C THR A 29 -14.90 1.73 -18.19
N TYR A 30 -13.78 2.31 -18.64
CA TYR A 30 -13.61 3.76 -18.73
C TYR A 30 -13.40 4.11 -20.21
N HIS A 31 -14.38 4.78 -20.83
CA HIS A 31 -14.49 4.89 -22.28
C HIS A 31 -14.41 3.50 -22.95
N ASP A 32 -13.46 3.28 -23.87
CA ASP A 32 -13.24 2.00 -24.56
C ASP A 32 -12.10 1.18 -23.94
N ALA A 33 -11.62 1.56 -22.76
CA ALA A 33 -10.59 0.85 -22.02
C ALA A 33 -11.18 -0.01 -20.89
N ARG A 34 -10.64 -1.21 -20.73
CA ARG A 34 -10.91 -2.07 -19.56
C ARG A 34 -9.89 -1.76 -18.49
N ILE A 35 -10.35 -1.53 -17.26
CA ILE A 35 -9.52 -1.35 -16.09
C ILE A 35 -9.81 -2.49 -15.12
N VAL A 36 -8.79 -3.26 -14.76
CA VAL A 36 -8.84 -4.33 -13.78
C VAL A 36 -8.00 -3.92 -12.58
N LEU A 37 -8.58 -3.92 -11.38
CA LEU A 37 -7.85 -3.70 -10.15
C LEU A 37 -7.71 -5.03 -9.41
N LEU A 38 -6.51 -5.34 -8.95
CA LEU A 38 -6.17 -6.52 -8.19
C LEU A 38 -5.55 -6.08 -6.85
N GLY A 39 -6.32 -6.18 -5.77
CA GLY A 39 -5.89 -5.83 -4.43
C GLY A 39 -5.35 -7.03 -3.70
N GLU A 40 -4.14 -6.92 -3.17
CA GLU A 40 -3.41 -8.05 -2.59
C GLU A 40 -3.03 -7.84 -1.11
N ILE A 41 -2.68 -8.94 -0.45
CA ILE A 41 -2.12 -8.94 0.90
C ILE A 41 -0.62 -9.23 0.75
N HIS A 42 0.23 -8.23 1.03
CA HIS A 42 1.68 -8.18 0.77
C HIS A 42 2.50 -9.38 1.27
N GLU A 43 1.91 -10.22 2.12
CA GLU A 43 2.48 -11.46 2.59
C GLU A 43 2.81 -12.45 1.45
N THR A 44 3.63 -13.45 1.77
CA THR A 44 3.98 -14.49 0.80
C THR A 44 2.94 -15.61 0.75
N MET A 45 2.82 -16.24 -0.42
CA MET A 45 2.03 -17.45 -0.64
C MET A 45 2.88 -18.61 -1.12
N THR A 46 2.33 -19.82 -1.05
CA THR A 46 3.01 -21.00 -1.61
C THR A 46 3.23 -20.85 -3.11
N ARG A 47 4.38 -21.31 -3.62
CA ARG A 47 4.67 -21.29 -5.06
C ARG A 47 3.61 -22.00 -5.92
N LYS A 48 2.93 -23.02 -5.39
CA LYS A 48 1.81 -23.68 -6.07
C LYS A 48 0.66 -22.70 -6.33
N LEU A 49 0.20 -21.99 -5.30
CA LEU A 49 -0.87 -20.99 -5.42
C LEU A 49 -0.46 -19.84 -6.34
N ALA A 50 0.79 -19.38 -6.25
CA ALA A 50 1.32 -18.36 -7.14
C ALA A 50 1.26 -18.79 -8.62
N ASN A 51 1.67 -20.04 -8.92
CA ASN A 51 1.61 -20.58 -10.27
C ASN A 51 0.17 -20.69 -10.80
N GLU A 52 -0.81 -21.01 -9.94
CA GLU A 52 -2.22 -21.04 -10.33
C GLU A 52 -2.73 -19.63 -10.72
N TYR A 53 -2.37 -18.58 -9.98
CA TYR A 53 -2.69 -17.20 -10.37
C TYR A 53 -1.98 -16.78 -11.67
N ILE A 54 -0.69 -17.11 -11.82
CA ILE A 54 0.09 -16.84 -13.03
C ILE A 54 -0.58 -17.47 -14.25
N GLU A 55 -1.04 -18.72 -14.14
CA GLU A 55 -1.73 -19.42 -15.22
C GLU A 55 -3.02 -18.69 -15.64
N VAL A 56 -3.89 -18.37 -14.67
CA VAL A 56 -5.15 -17.64 -14.93
C VAL A 56 -4.90 -16.27 -15.58
N LEU A 57 -3.92 -15.51 -15.06
CA LEU A 57 -3.60 -14.18 -15.58
C LEU A 57 -2.94 -14.25 -16.96
N ASN A 58 -2.06 -15.22 -17.23
CA ASN A 58 -1.49 -15.41 -18.57
C ASN A 58 -2.57 -15.79 -19.59
N GLN A 59 -3.53 -16.64 -19.21
CA GLN A 59 -4.67 -16.95 -20.08
C GLN A 59 -5.49 -15.69 -20.38
N PHE A 60 -5.78 -14.87 -19.36
CA PHE A 60 -6.47 -13.59 -19.54
C PHE A 60 -5.69 -12.63 -20.46
N ILE A 61 -4.41 -12.37 -20.18
CA ILE A 61 -3.57 -11.44 -20.96
C ILE A 61 -3.41 -11.91 -22.40
N SER A 62 -3.24 -13.22 -22.63
CA SER A 62 -3.11 -13.77 -23.98
C SER A 62 -4.35 -13.54 -24.86
N LYS A 63 -5.53 -13.35 -24.24
CA LYS A 63 -6.79 -13.04 -24.93
C LYS A 63 -6.90 -11.57 -25.34
N TYR A 64 -6.22 -10.66 -24.63
CA TYR A 64 -6.28 -9.22 -24.87
C TYR A 64 -4.87 -8.72 -25.18
N GLY A 65 -4.47 -8.68 -26.46
CA GLY A 65 -3.09 -8.40 -26.88
C GLY A 65 -2.54 -6.99 -26.62
N ASN A 66 -3.20 -6.13 -25.82
CA ASN A 66 -2.67 -4.82 -25.44
C ASN A 66 -2.94 -4.59 -23.95
N VAL A 67 -2.02 -5.06 -23.10
CA VAL A 67 -2.12 -4.98 -21.63
C VAL A 67 -1.03 -4.07 -21.10
N ALA A 68 -1.43 -3.05 -20.33
CA ALA A 68 -0.53 -2.29 -19.49
C ALA A 68 -0.76 -2.66 -18.03
N ILE A 69 0.31 -3.03 -17.33
CA ILE A 69 0.29 -3.36 -15.91
C ILE A 69 0.90 -2.19 -15.13
N PHE A 70 0.19 -1.71 -14.10
CA PHE A 70 0.72 -0.83 -13.07
C PHE A 70 0.91 -1.64 -11.79
N LEU A 71 2.12 -1.66 -11.25
CA LEU A 71 2.47 -2.48 -10.10
C LEU A 71 3.04 -1.62 -8.97
N GLU A 72 2.45 -1.71 -7.78
CA GLU A 72 2.99 -1.13 -6.54
C GLU A 72 4.26 -1.89 -6.10
N SER A 73 5.39 -1.62 -6.75
CA SER A 73 6.65 -2.28 -6.43
C SER A 73 7.82 -1.36 -6.73
N ILE A 74 8.94 -1.62 -6.06
CA ILE A 74 10.25 -1.10 -6.45
C ILE A 74 10.81 -2.05 -7.51
N GLU A 75 11.42 -1.53 -8.57
CA GLU A 75 12.20 -2.37 -9.50
C GLU A 75 13.21 -3.18 -8.67
N SER A 76 13.02 -4.49 -8.61
CA SER A 76 13.97 -5.41 -7.98
C SER A 76 14.53 -6.36 -9.04
N ASP A 77 15.85 -6.47 -9.06
CA ASP A 77 16.59 -7.29 -10.03
C ASP A 77 16.57 -8.80 -9.69
N GLU A 78 15.97 -9.20 -8.57
CA GLU A 78 16.14 -10.56 -8.05
C GLU A 78 14.88 -11.42 -8.16
N LYS A 79 14.94 -12.39 -9.09
CA LYS A 79 14.01 -13.52 -9.14
C LYS A 79 14.23 -14.41 -7.92
N ASN A 80 13.38 -14.26 -6.90
CA ASN A 80 13.44 -15.07 -5.70
C ASN A 80 13.25 -16.58 -5.99
N VAL A 81 14.26 -17.38 -5.61
CA VAL A 81 14.27 -18.86 -5.74
C VAL A 81 13.58 -19.55 -4.55
N SER A 82 12.80 -18.80 -3.76
CA SER A 82 12.12 -19.30 -2.55
C SER A 82 10.93 -20.23 -2.86
N ASP A 83 10.61 -21.17 -1.97
CA ASP A 83 9.36 -21.97 -2.06
C ASP A 83 8.09 -21.12 -1.82
N GLN A 84 8.26 -19.86 -1.43
CA GLN A 84 7.23 -18.86 -1.23
C GLN A 84 7.43 -17.67 -2.17
N LEU A 85 6.33 -17.06 -2.62
CA LEU A 85 6.32 -15.93 -3.54
C LEU A 85 5.17 -14.98 -3.17
N SER A 86 5.35 -13.67 -3.23
CA SER A 86 4.25 -12.70 -3.05
C SER A 86 3.33 -12.68 -4.28
N PHE A 87 2.14 -12.08 -4.16
CA PHE A 87 1.27 -11.88 -5.32
C PHE A 87 1.87 -10.91 -6.33
N MET A 88 2.47 -9.82 -5.86
CA MET A 88 3.13 -8.84 -6.72
C MET A 88 4.28 -9.46 -7.51
N ASP A 89 5.13 -10.29 -6.89
CA ASP A 89 6.22 -10.97 -7.60
C ASP A 89 5.70 -11.96 -8.64
N SER A 90 4.52 -12.56 -8.40
CA SER A 90 3.89 -13.44 -9.39
C SER A 90 3.48 -12.69 -10.66
N ILE A 91 3.12 -11.40 -10.56
CA ILE A 91 2.80 -10.53 -11.71
C ILE A 91 4.03 -10.30 -12.59
N LEU A 92 5.22 -10.22 -12.01
CA LEU A 92 6.49 -10.09 -12.75
C LEU A 92 6.84 -11.36 -13.54
N SER A 93 6.17 -12.48 -13.26
CA SER A 93 6.33 -13.75 -13.98
C SER A 93 5.34 -13.93 -15.14
N LEU A 94 4.48 -12.95 -15.40
CA LEU A 94 3.54 -12.97 -16.52
C LEU A 94 4.27 -12.79 -17.86
N VAL A 95 3.77 -13.44 -18.91
CA VAL A 95 4.43 -13.50 -20.22
C VAL A 95 3.45 -13.05 -21.29
N SER A 96 3.76 -11.92 -21.95
CA SER A 96 3.05 -11.47 -23.14
C SER A 96 3.95 -10.56 -24.00
N PRO A 97 3.94 -10.73 -25.34
CA PRO A 97 4.79 -9.96 -26.25
C PRO A 97 4.47 -8.46 -26.26
N ASP A 98 3.24 -8.07 -25.91
CA ASP A 98 2.74 -6.70 -25.98
C ASP A 98 2.41 -6.11 -24.59
N MET A 99 2.96 -6.72 -23.54
CA MET A 99 2.77 -6.27 -22.16
C MET A 99 3.81 -5.23 -21.77
N LYS A 100 3.33 -4.10 -21.23
CA LYS A 100 4.19 -3.10 -20.57
C LYS A 100 3.90 -3.08 -19.07
N VAL A 101 4.94 -3.25 -18.26
CA VAL A 101 4.87 -3.04 -16.81
C VAL A 101 5.37 -1.63 -16.49
N THR A 102 4.61 -0.89 -15.69
CA THR A 102 4.99 0.40 -15.12
C THR A 102 4.99 0.24 -13.62
N HIS A 103 6.16 0.44 -13.01
CA HIS A 103 6.29 0.40 -11.55
C HIS A 103 5.80 1.75 -11.00
N ALA A 104 4.72 1.72 -10.23
CA ALA A 104 4.23 2.90 -9.54
C ALA A 104 5.17 3.20 -8.36
N ASP A 105 5.66 4.44 -8.30
CA ASP A 105 6.76 4.88 -7.42
C ASP A 105 6.52 4.50 -5.94
N LYS A 106 7.15 3.41 -5.50
CA LYS A 106 7.24 3.03 -4.08
C LYS A 106 8.58 3.55 -3.57
N ARG A 107 8.67 4.83 -3.20
CA ARG A 107 9.96 5.41 -2.78
C ARG A 107 10.45 4.74 -1.49
N HIS A 108 11.53 3.98 -1.60
CA HIS A 108 12.42 3.55 -0.50
C HIS A 108 11.67 3.04 0.74
N TYR A 109 10.88 2.00 0.53
CA TYR A 109 10.16 1.29 1.56
C TYR A 109 11.03 0.19 2.20
N ASN A 110 10.90 0.00 3.51
CA ASN A 110 11.42 -1.18 4.20
C ASN A 110 10.25 -1.93 4.86
N GLU A 111 9.88 -3.10 4.31
CA GLU A 111 8.82 -3.98 4.81
C GLU A 111 8.99 -4.32 6.29
N GLU A 112 10.24 -4.57 6.71
CA GLU A 112 10.57 -4.93 8.09
C GLU A 112 10.23 -3.80 9.08
N PHE A 113 10.20 -2.54 8.61
CA PHE A 113 9.84 -1.37 9.42
C PHE A 113 8.37 -1.45 9.76
N THR A 114 7.54 -1.54 8.73
CA THR A 114 6.09 -1.51 8.81
C THR A 114 5.53 -2.65 9.65
N ASP A 115 6.03 -3.88 9.46
CA ASP A 115 5.57 -5.06 10.21
C ASP A 115 5.79 -4.88 11.71
N LEU A 116 6.95 -4.36 12.05
CA LEU A 116 7.31 -4.12 13.43
C LEU A 116 6.56 -2.96 14.07
N PHE A 117 6.25 -1.95 13.28
CA PHE A 117 5.36 -0.89 13.74
C PHE A 117 3.93 -1.35 13.95
N PHE A 118 3.40 -2.18 13.05
CA PHE A 118 2.11 -2.82 13.27
C PHE A 118 2.14 -3.69 14.53
N TYR A 119 3.25 -4.39 14.78
CA TYR A 119 3.46 -5.09 16.04
C TYR A 119 3.39 -4.15 17.26
N PHE A 120 4.02 -2.97 17.23
CA PHE A 120 3.90 -1.99 18.32
C PHE A 120 2.47 -1.46 18.51
N LYS A 121 1.73 -1.27 17.41
CA LYS A 121 0.30 -0.92 17.47
C LYS A 121 -0.51 -2.03 18.14
N THR A 122 -0.31 -3.28 17.74
CA THR A 122 -0.98 -4.43 18.38
C THR A 122 -0.63 -4.51 19.86
N LEU A 123 0.63 -4.31 20.24
CA LEU A 123 1.04 -4.27 21.65
C LEU A 123 0.36 -3.14 22.43
N SER A 124 0.14 -1.99 21.80
CA SER A 124 -0.51 -0.84 22.43
C SER A 124 -2.00 -1.03 22.70
N ASP A 125 -2.66 -1.87 21.90
CA ASP A 125 -4.08 -2.21 22.03
C ASP A 125 -4.32 -3.29 23.11
N LEU A 126 -3.26 -3.95 23.60
CA LEU A 126 -3.36 -4.94 24.66
C LEU A 126 -3.64 -4.29 26.02
N PRO A 127 -4.41 -4.95 26.90
CA PRO A 127 -4.61 -4.49 28.26
C PRO A 127 -3.25 -4.31 28.95
N SER A 128 -3.07 -3.22 29.69
CA SER A 128 -1.84 -2.92 30.43
C SER A 128 -1.53 -4.05 31.42
N SER A 129 -0.71 -5.01 30.99
CA SER A 129 -0.18 -6.10 31.79
C SER A 129 0.82 -5.51 32.80
N LYS A 130 0.78 -5.99 34.05
CA LYS A 130 1.68 -5.50 35.12
C LYS A 130 3.16 -5.90 34.92
N ALA A 131 3.50 -6.65 33.89
CA ALA A 131 4.87 -6.80 33.41
C ALA A 131 5.16 -5.64 32.43
N SER A 132 5.88 -4.63 32.89
CA SER A 132 6.23 -3.45 32.08
C SER A 132 7.24 -3.88 31.01
N TYR A 133 6.80 -3.96 29.74
CA TYR A 133 7.67 -4.21 28.59
C TYR A 133 8.91 -3.30 28.60
N PHE A 134 8.77 -2.06 29.07
CA PHE A 134 9.85 -1.08 29.21
C PHE A 134 10.89 -1.41 30.28
N ASP A 135 10.62 -2.39 31.14
CA ASP A 135 11.56 -2.88 32.15
C ASP A 135 12.25 -4.19 31.69
N ASP A 136 11.90 -4.73 30.51
CA ASP A 136 12.55 -5.91 29.90
C ASP A 136 13.76 -5.49 29.04
N PRO A 137 15.00 -5.84 29.42
CA PRO A 137 16.20 -5.52 28.65
C PRO A 137 16.13 -5.98 27.20
N LYS A 138 15.51 -7.14 26.92
CA LYS A 138 15.39 -7.65 25.54
C LYS A 138 14.53 -6.76 24.66
N PHE A 139 13.45 -6.21 25.23
CA PHE A 139 12.59 -5.29 24.53
C PHE A 139 13.32 -3.97 24.25
N ILE A 140 14.14 -3.51 25.19
CA ILE A 140 14.98 -2.32 25.01
C ILE A 140 16.07 -2.57 23.94
N ASP A 141 16.67 -3.76 23.92
CA ASP A 141 17.65 -4.15 22.90
C ASP A 141 17.02 -4.16 21.50
N ILE A 142 15.81 -4.72 21.34
CA ILE A 142 15.05 -4.65 20.08
C ILE A 142 14.85 -3.20 19.66
N LEU A 143 14.42 -2.31 20.57
CA LEU A 143 14.25 -0.89 20.23
C LEU A 143 15.57 -0.24 19.75
N HIS A 144 16.70 -0.60 20.34
CA HIS A 144 18.01 -0.10 19.91
C HIS A 144 18.46 -0.67 18.57
N GLU A 145 18.26 -1.96 18.30
CA GLU A 145 18.53 -2.56 16.99
C GLU A 145 17.73 -1.89 15.88
N LEU A 146 16.50 -1.45 16.18
CA LEU A 146 15.68 -0.68 15.24
C LEU A 146 16.18 0.73 15.03
N ALA A 147 16.50 1.43 16.11
CA ALA A 147 17.14 2.72 16.00
C ALA A 147 18.38 2.65 15.09
N GLU A 148 19.21 1.62 15.24
CA GLU A 148 20.40 1.39 14.42
C GLU A 148 20.09 1.01 12.97
N GLY A 149 19.16 0.07 12.73
CA GLY A 149 18.77 -0.37 11.40
C GLY A 149 18.10 0.71 10.56
N TYR A 150 17.40 1.64 11.23
CA TYR A 150 16.66 2.73 10.61
C TYR A 150 17.30 4.10 10.83
N ASN A 151 18.54 4.16 11.34
CA ASN A 151 19.31 5.38 11.60
C ASN A 151 19.75 6.13 10.33
N LYS A 152 18.96 6.07 9.26
CA LYS A 152 19.05 6.98 8.13
C LYS A 152 18.31 8.27 8.47
N ASN A 153 18.90 9.08 9.35
CA ASN A 153 18.80 10.56 9.40
C ASN A 153 17.42 11.21 9.16
N LEU A 154 16.28 10.58 9.46
CA LEU A 154 14.99 11.21 9.22
C LEU A 154 14.62 12.07 10.43
N SER A 155 15.01 13.34 10.37
CA SER A 155 14.65 14.33 11.38
C SER A 155 13.24 14.89 11.14
N PHE A 156 12.71 15.60 12.14
CA PHE A 156 11.48 16.38 11.97
C PHE A 156 11.58 17.36 10.80
N SER A 157 12.73 18.01 10.63
CA SER A 157 12.97 18.96 9.53
C SER A 157 12.88 18.28 8.16
N ASP A 158 13.44 17.07 8.04
CA ASP A 158 13.40 16.30 6.79
C ASP A 158 11.97 15.90 6.44
N LEU A 159 11.22 15.41 7.44
CA LEU A 159 9.82 15.03 7.24
C LEU A 159 8.92 16.22 6.91
N PHE A 160 9.11 17.37 7.58
CA PHE A 160 8.40 18.59 7.20
C PHE A 160 8.71 18.99 5.76
N SER A 161 9.98 18.97 5.37
CA SER A 161 10.40 19.32 4.02
C SER A 161 9.80 18.37 2.98
N LEU A 162 9.80 17.08 3.26
CA LEU A 162 9.20 16.04 2.42
C LEU A 162 7.69 16.25 2.25
N LEU A 163 6.95 16.35 3.36
CA LEU A 163 5.49 16.52 3.32
C LEU A 163 5.09 17.81 2.59
N ASN A 164 5.76 18.93 2.88
CA ASN A 164 5.48 20.20 2.19
C ASN A 164 5.79 20.12 0.69
N LEU A 165 6.88 19.45 0.30
CA LEU A 165 7.23 19.24 -1.10
C LEU A 165 6.17 18.40 -1.81
N GLU A 166 5.70 17.32 -1.20
CA GLU A 166 4.67 16.45 -1.79
C GLU A 166 3.30 17.13 -1.85
N ILE A 167 2.90 17.88 -0.82
CA ILE A 167 1.69 18.71 -0.87
C ILE A 167 1.78 19.71 -2.02
N ALA A 168 2.90 20.40 -2.18
CA ALA A 168 3.09 21.37 -3.27
C ALA A 168 3.00 20.71 -4.65
N ARG A 169 3.57 19.51 -4.82
CA ARG A 169 3.47 18.71 -6.05
C ARG A 169 2.02 18.32 -6.35
N LEU A 170 1.29 17.84 -5.35
CA LEU A 170 -0.12 17.47 -5.50
C LEU A 170 -1.02 18.67 -5.79
N ILE A 171 -0.74 19.84 -5.23
CA ILE A 171 -1.46 21.08 -5.58
C ILE A 171 -1.24 21.43 -7.06
N GLN A 172 0.01 21.37 -7.54
CA GLN A 172 0.29 21.61 -8.97
C GLN A 172 -0.42 20.61 -9.87
N LEU A 173 -0.47 19.34 -9.44
CA LEU A 173 -1.20 18.30 -10.12
C LEU A 173 -2.71 18.57 -10.17
N GLU A 174 -3.32 18.90 -9.03
CA GLU A 174 -4.74 19.23 -8.94
C GLU A 174 -5.10 20.35 -9.92
N MET A 175 -4.28 21.40 -10.00
CA MET A 175 -4.49 22.51 -10.93
C MET A 175 -4.48 22.08 -12.40
N GLN A 176 -3.66 21.08 -12.76
CA GLN A 176 -3.59 20.53 -14.13
C GLN A 176 -4.79 19.63 -14.45
N ILE A 177 -5.26 18.86 -13.47
CA ILE A 177 -6.35 17.89 -13.62
C ILE A 177 -7.73 18.56 -13.59
N THR A 178 -7.93 19.57 -12.75
CA THR A 178 -9.22 20.27 -12.55
C THR A 178 -9.95 20.66 -13.85
N PRO A 179 -9.29 21.24 -14.87
CA PRO A 179 -9.98 21.56 -16.13
C PRO A 179 -10.36 20.34 -16.96
N LEU A 180 -9.77 19.17 -16.71
CA LEU A 180 -9.96 17.94 -17.48
C LEU A 180 -10.96 16.97 -16.82
N ASN A 181 -10.92 16.84 -15.49
CA ASN A 181 -11.75 15.90 -14.76
C ASN A 181 -11.95 16.36 -13.29
N LEU A 182 -13.17 16.78 -12.96
CA LEU A 182 -13.51 17.31 -11.64
C LEU A 182 -13.42 16.25 -10.55
N GLN A 183 -13.93 15.04 -10.80
CA GLN A 183 -13.92 13.94 -9.82
C GLN A 183 -12.49 13.50 -9.50
N LEU A 184 -11.62 13.47 -10.50
CA LEU A 184 -10.21 13.15 -10.32
C LEU A 184 -9.50 14.25 -9.49
N SER A 185 -9.84 15.51 -9.73
CA SER A 185 -9.38 16.64 -8.91
C SER A 185 -9.83 16.54 -7.45
N GLU A 186 -11.10 16.17 -7.20
CA GLU A 186 -11.62 15.97 -5.84
C GLU A 186 -10.89 14.84 -5.09
N TYR A 187 -10.50 13.78 -5.79
CA TYR A 187 -9.68 12.71 -5.22
C TYR A 187 -8.28 13.20 -4.85
N VAL A 188 -7.60 13.96 -5.73
CA VAL A 188 -6.29 14.56 -5.42
C VAL A 188 -6.39 15.53 -4.24
N LYS A 189 -7.46 16.33 -4.14
CA LYS A 189 -7.73 17.19 -2.96
C LYS A 189 -7.85 16.39 -1.67
N THR A 190 -8.48 15.22 -1.72
CA THR A 190 -8.58 14.33 -0.56
C THR A 190 -7.20 13.84 -0.15
N CYS A 191 -6.34 13.47 -1.10
CA CYS A 191 -4.95 13.09 -0.83
C CYS A 191 -4.16 14.24 -0.20
N ILE A 192 -4.25 15.46 -0.75
CA ILE A 192 -3.63 16.68 -0.19
C ILE A 192 -4.07 16.89 1.26
N LYS A 193 -5.38 16.83 1.53
CA LYS A 193 -5.92 17.03 2.88
C LYS A 193 -5.35 16.00 3.87
N ASN A 194 -5.16 14.76 3.46
CA ASN A 194 -4.59 13.74 4.35
C ASN A 194 -3.10 13.96 4.61
N LEU A 195 -2.34 14.44 3.62
CA LEU A 195 -0.96 14.88 3.84
C LEU A 195 -0.88 16.11 4.76
N ASP A 196 -1.83 17.05 4.66
CA ASP A 196 -1.94 18.17 5.60
C ASP A 196 -2.22 17.70 7.04
N ILE A 197 -3.10 16.71 7.20
CA ILE A 197 -3.35 16.07 8.51
C ILE A 197 -2.07 15.40 9.03
N ALA A 198 -1.32 14.71 8.17
CA ALA A 198 -0.03 14.13 8.54
C ALA A 198 0.94 15.22 9.02
N LEU A 199 1.05 16.31 8.27
CA LEU A 199 1.90 17.47 8.59
C LEU A 199 1.53 18.08 9.95
N ASP A 200 0.24 18.24 10.26
CA ASP A 200 -0.23 18.71 11.56
C ASP A 200 0.11 17.74 12.70
N LYS A 201 0.00 16.43 12.46
CA LYS A 201 0.44 15.41 13.43
C LYS A 201 1.95 15.49 13.68
N VAL A 202 2.78 15.69 12.66
CA VAL A 202 4.23 15.90 12.82
C VAL A 202 4.51 17.13 13.69
N ARG A 203 3.81 18.25 13.46
CA ARG A 203 3.94 19.47 14.29
C ARG A 203 3.59 19.21 15.75
N ASN A 204 2.54 18.42 16.01
CA ASN A 204 2.16 18.08 17.37
C ASN A 204 3.19 17.15 18.03
N LEU A 205 3.69 16.15 17.30
CA LEU A 205 4.74 15.25 17.78
C LEU A 205 6.02 16.01 18.16
N GLN A 206 6.44 16.97 17.32
CA GLN A 206 7.59 17.82 17.59
C GLN A 206 7.35 18.72 18.83
N LYS A 207 6.17 19.34 18.95
CA LYS A 207 5.84 20.16 20.14
C LYS A 207 5.89 19.34 21.42
N GLU A 208 5.30 18.15 21.42
CA GLU A 208 5.34 17.23 22.56
C GLU A 208 6.78 16.86 22.90
N HIS A 209 7.65 16.67 21.90
CA HIS A 209 9.08 16.48 22.11
C HIS A 209 9.77 17.69 22.79
N CYS A 210 9.56 18.91 22.28
CA CYS A 210 10.21 20.10 22.80
C CYS A 210 9.77 20.45 24.23
N LEU A 211 8.52 20.16 24.61
CA LEU A 211 7.95 20.53 25.91
C LEU A 211 8.57 19.81 27.13
N VAL A 212 9.18 18.64 26.97
CA VAL A 212 9.74 17.85 28.09
C VAL A 212 11.26 18.04 28.24
N GLY A 213 11.77 19.20 27.80
CA GLY A 213 13.17 19.57 28.05
C GLY A 213 14.20 18.82 27.22
N GLY A 214 13.80 18.28 26.06
CA GLY A 214 14.74 17.80 25.05
C GLY A 214 15.54 18.98 24.50
N HIS A 215 16.71 19.24 25.06
CA HIS A 215 17.77 20.00 24.39
C HIS A 215 18.63 18.97 23.63
N GLY A 216 18.06 18.45 22.54
CA GLY A 216 18.64 17.54 21.55
C GLY A 216 18.03 17.95 20.21
N ALA A 217 18.84 17.95 19.16
CA ALA A 217 18.80 18.95 18.09
C ALA A 217 17.68 18.70 17.05
N GLU A 218 17.38 19.72 16.25
CA GLU A 218 16.55 19.62 15.02
C GLU A 218 17.00 18.51 14.03
N SER A 219 18.15 17.87 14.30
CA SER A 219 18.80 16.80 13.54
C SER A 219 18.68 15.39 14.17
N ASP A 220 18.03 15.23 15.32
CA ASP A 220 17.88 13.91 15.96
C ASP A 220 16.86 13.05 15.19
N SER A 221 17.11 11.74 15.11
CA SER A 221 16.23 10.77 14.44
C SER A 221 14.87 10.73 15.13
N ILE A 222 13.78 10.81 14.36
CA ILE A 222 12.41 10.73 14.91
C ILE A 222 12.19 9.40 15.64
N ILE A 223 12.82 8.32 15.17
CA ILE A 223 12.70 6.99 15.79
C ILE A 223 13.34 6.98 17.18
N ASP A 224 14.54 7.57 17.31
CA ASP A 224 15.24 7.68 18.60
C ASP A 224 14.42 8.50 19.59
N ILE A 225 13.84 9.60 19.12
CA ILE A 225 12.94 10.45 19.90
C ILE A 225 11.73 9.64 20.38
N CYS A 226 11.09 8.89 19.49
CA CYS A 226 9.96 8.04 19.85
C CYS A 226 10.34 6.97 20.88
N ILE A 227 11.47 6.29 20.71
CA ILE A 227 11.97 5.27 21.64
C ILE A 227 12.22 5.88 23.03
N GLU A 228 12.93 7.01 23.10
CA GLU A 228 13.22 7.67 24.36
C GLU A 228 11.94 8.15 25.05
N ARG A 229 10.96 8.66 24.29
CA ARG A 229 9.65 9.02 24.85
C ARG A 229 8.84 7.83 25.31
N MET A 230 8.88 6.71 24.59
CA MET A 230 8.23 5.48 25.01
C MET A 230 8.78 5.01 26.36
N LYS A 231 10.12 5.03 26.54
CA LYS A 231 10.78 4.70 27.81
C LYS A 231 10.35 5.64 28.95
N GLN A 232 10.39 6.96 28.71
CA GLN A 232 10.06 7.96 29.73
C GLN A 232 8.60 7.90 30.19
N THR A 233 7.67 7.72 29.25
CA THR A 233 6.23 7.74 29.50
C THR A 233 5.64 6.35 29.78
N LYS A 234 6.45 5.29 29.61
CA LYS A 234 6.01 3.89 29.65
C LYS A 234 4.77 3.64 28.79
N SER A 235 4.78 4.16 27.57
CA SER A 235 3.62 4.19 26.67
C SER A 235 4.03 4.06 25.20
N PHE A 236 3.22 3.35 24.41
CA PHE A 236 3.38 3.23 22.96
C PHE A 236 2.74 4.40 22.18
N GLN A 237 2.05 5.33 22.84
CA GLN A 237 1.25 6.35 22.15
C GLN A 237 2.06 7.23 21.20
N ILE A 238 3.31 7.56 21.56
CA ILE A 238 4.19 8.38 20.71
C ILE A 238 4.53 7.68 19.38
N ILE A 239 4.73 6.35 19.41
CA ILE A 239 5.06 5.58 18.21
C ILE A 239 3.83 5.27 17.36
N ILE A 240 2.65 5.16 17.99
CA ILE A 240 1.38 5.11 17.27
C ILE A 240 1.14 6.43 16.51
N ALA A 241 1.39 7.57 17.15
CA ALA A 241 1.26 8.87 16.49
C ALA A 241 2.21 9.00 15.29
N TRP A 242 3.46 8.53 15.44
CA TRP A 242 4.40 8.39 14.33
C TRP A 242 3.85 7.52 13.21
N LEU A 243 3.24 6.39 13.56
CA LEU A 243 2.67 5.48 12.58
C LEU A 243 1.49 6.04 11.81
N GLU A 244 0.63 6.81 12.48
CA GLU A 244 -0.47 7.48 11.82
C GLU A 244 0.03 8.50 10.79
N ILE A 245 1.11 9.22 11.10
CA ILE A 245 1.76 10.13 10.14
C ILE A 245 2.25 9.34 8.93
N TYR A 246 2.98 8.26 9.18
CA TYR A 246 3.54 7.40 8.12
C TYR A 246 2.44 6.80 7.24
N TYR A 247 1.39 6.26 7.85
CA TYR A 247 0.23 5.71 7.17
C TYR A 247 -0.46 6.75 6.26
N LEU A 248 -0.67 7.97 6.77
CA LEU A 248 -1.26 9.06 5.98
C LEU A 248 -0.34 9.51 4.84
N TYR A 249 0.97 9.52 5.05
CA TYR A 249 1.92 9.87 4.02
C TYR A 249 1.94 8.83 2.90
N GLU A 250 2.27 7.58 3.24
CA GLU A 250 2.47 6.50 2.27
C GLU A 250 1.21 6.24 1.45
N ILE A 251 0.07 6.10 2.12
CA ILE A 251 -1.15 5.67 1.42
C ILE A 251 -1.61 6.70 0.43
N TYR A 252 -1.69 7.96 0.86
CA TYR A 252 -2.26 9.01 0.03
C TYR A 252 -1.27 9.58 -0.96
N HIS A 253 0.04 9.50 -0.70
CA HIS A 253 1.04 9.82 -1.72
C HIS A 253 1.00 8.79 -2.85
N PHE A 254 1.05 7.50 -2.52
CA PHE A 254 1.01 6.42 -3.52
C PHE A 254 -0.28 6.44 -4.35
N ASP A 255 -1.43 6.59 -3.70
CA ASP A 255 -2.72 6.70 -4.38
C ASP A 255 -2.75 7.84 -5.40
N ALA A 256 -2.18 8.99 -5.04
CA ALA A 256 -2.15 10.17 -5.89
C ALA A 256 -1.15 10.04 -7.06
N THR A 257 -0.02 9.37 -6.89
CA THR A 257 0.93 9.13 -7.98
C THR A 257 0.45 8.02 -8.91
N LEU A 258 -0.12 6.93 -8.37
CA LEU A 258 -0.72 5.85 -9.14
C LEU A 258 -1.84 6.35 -10.06
N ILE A 259 -2.73 7.22 -9.56
CA ILE A 259 -3.81 7.77 -10.39
C ILE A 259 -3.25 8.67 -11.50
N MET A 260 -2.13 9.36 -11.31
CA MET A 260 -1.48 10.12 -12.39
C MET A 260 -0.94 9.22 -13.48
N ASP A 261 -0.24 8.15 -13.10
CA ASP A 261 0.37 7.24 -14.07
C ASP A 261 -0.71 6.53 -14.90
N LEU A 262 -1.80 6.13 -14.23
CA LEU A 262 -2.98 5.61 -14.91
C LEU A 262 -3.60 6.66 -15.84
N TRP A 263 -3.83 7.88 -15.36
CA TRP A 263 -4.54 8.91 -16.11
C TRP A 263 -3.74 9.48 -17.29
N SER A 264 -2.43 9.69 -17.11
CA SER A 264 -1.53 10.10 -18.20
C SER A 264 -1.53 9.05 -19.31
N THR A 265 -1.55 7.76 -18.95
CA THR A 265 -1.61 6.68 -19.93
C THR A 265 -2.98 6.59 -20.62
N LEU A 266 -4.08 6.79 -19.87
CA LEU A 266 -5.43 6.84 -20.44
C LEU A 266 -5.63 8.04 -21.38
N HIS A 267 -5.06 9.20 -21.06
CA HIS A 267 -5.26 10.43 -21.82
C HIS A 267 -4.39 10.53 -23.08
N HIS A 268 -3.18 9.97 -23.05
CA HIS A 268 -2.23 10.05 -24.17
C HIS A 268 -2.34 8.93 -25.20
N GLN A 269 -3.21 7.93 -25.00
CA GLN A 269 -3.36 6.82 -25.94
C GLN A 269 -4.70 6.85 -26.66
N SER A 270 -4.64 6.90 -27.98
CA SER A 270 -5.78 6.92 -28.91
C SER A 270 -6.27 5.53 -29.33
N ASP A 271 -5.73 4.47 -28.72
CA ASP A 271 -6.00 3.10 -29.17
C ASP A 271 -7.21 2.51 -28.46
N ASN A 272 -8.24 2.23 -29.26
CA ASN A 272 -9.45 1.54 -28.83
C ASN A 272 -9.09 0.12 -28.32
N ASN A 273 -9.73 -0.31 -27.23
CA ASN A 273 -9.70 -1.68 -26.69
C ASN A 273 -8.43 -2.09 -25.91
N LYS A 274 -7.85 -1.17 -25.11
CA LYS A 274 -6.74 -1.48 -24.21
C LYS A 274 -7.21 -2.02 -22.85
N THR A 275 -6.43 -2.92 -22.26
CA THR A 275 -6.64 -3.41 -20.89
C THR A 275 -5.56 -2.88 -19.96
N PHE A 276 -5.97 -2.28 -18.86
CA PHE A 276 -5.12 -1.83 -17.77
C PHE A 276 -5.31 -2.77 -16.59
N ILE A 277 -4.22 -3.33 -16.06
CA ILE A 277 -4.24 -4.11 -14.82
C ILE A 277 -3.46 -3.32 -13.78
N ILE A 278 -4.11 -2.94 -12.68
CA ILE A 278 -3.48 -2.29 -11.55
C ILE A 278 -3.38 -3.30 -10.43
N VAL A 279 -2.17 -3.52 -9.92
CA VAL A 279 -1.90 -4.42 -8.82
C VAL A 279 -1.27 -3.64 -7.67
N SER A 280 -1.95 -3.60 -6.54
CA SER A 280 -1.55 -2.85 -5.35
C SER A 280 -2.02 -3.58 -4.08
N GLY A 281 -1.56 -3.13 -2.92
CA GLY A 281 -2.13 -3.52 -1.65
C GLY A 281 -3.63 -3.21 -1.61
N ASN A 282 -4.39 -4.04 -0.90
CA ASN A 282 -5.86 -4.00 -0.93
C ASN A 282 -6.42 -2.60 -0.57
N THR A 283 -5.83 -1.90 0.39
CA THR A 283 -6.26 -0.54 0.79
C THR A 283 -6.24 0.44 -0.38
N HIS A 284 -5.15 0.46 -1.15
CA HIS A 284 -5.00 1.30 -2.33
C HIS A 284 -6.01 0.92 -3.42
N THR A 285 -6.22 -0.38 -3.62
CA THR A 285 -7.22 -0.89 -4.57
C THR A 285 -8.63 -0.44 -4.20
N GLU A 286 -9.00 -0.46 -2.92
CA GLU A 286 -10.31 0.02 -2.45
C GLU A 286 -10.48 1.53 -2.70
N HIS A 287 -9.46 2.34 -2.41
CA HIS A 287 -9.53 3.78 -2.68
C HIS A 287 -9.69 4.08 -4.17
N LEU A 288 -8.94 3.39 -5.03
CA LEU A 288 -9.03 3.53 -6.48
C LEU A 288 -10.37 3.01 -7.03
N ALA A 289 -10.88 1.90 -6.50
CA ALA A 289 -12.19 1.36 -6.84
C ALA A 289 -13.31 2.37 -6.52
N ASN A 290 -13.24 3.03 -5.37
CA ASN A 290 -14.19 4.08 -4.98
C ASN A 290 -14.16 5.29 -5.93
N LEU A 291 -12.97 5.71 -6.38
CA LEU A 291 -12.85 6.73 -7.42
C LEU A 291 -13.46 6.25 -8.74
N LEU A 292 -13.09 5.06 -9.21
CA LEU A 292 -13.55 4.52 -10.48
C LEU A 292 -15.07 4.29 -10.51
N ASN A 293 -15.69 3.94 -9.39
CA ASN A 293 -17.16 3.90 -9.26
C ASN A 293 -17.83 5.24 -9.60
N SER A 294 -17.11 6.36 -9.46
CA SER A 294 -17.62 7.71 -9.71
C SER A 294 -17.38 8.21 -11.14
N ILE A 295 -16.44 7.60 -11.87
CA ILE A 295 -16.00 8.08 -13.20
C ILE A 295 -16.07 7.04 -14.31
N ALA A 296 -16.17 5.75 -13.97
CA ALA A 296 -16.18 4.62 -14.89
C ALA A 296 -17.46 3.78 -14.71
N VAL A 297 -17.70 2.86 -15.63
CA VAL A 297 -18.81 1.90 -15.54
C VAL A 297 -18.30 0.64 -14.84
N PRO A 298 -18.78 0.30 -13.63
CA PRO A 298 -18.39 -0.94 -12.97
C PRO A 298 -18.95 -2.14 -13.73
N PHE A 299 -18.14 -3.19 -13.86
CA PHE A 299 -18.46 -4.38 -14.64
C PHE A 299 -18.61 -5.62 -13.75
N SER A 300 -17.66 -5.83 -12.84
CA SER A 300 -17.70 -6.93 -11.88
C SER A 300 -16.88 -6.57 -10.64
N VAL A 301 -17.36 -7.01 -9.48
CA VAL A 301 -16.66 -6.87 -8.20
C VAL A 301 -16.60 -8.24 -7.56
N THR A 302 -15.44 -8.58 -7.00
CA THR A 302 -15.29 -9.75 -6.16
C THR A 302 -14.40 -9.41 -4.98
N THR A 303 -14.98 -9.57 -3.81
CA THR A 303 -14.31 -9.48 -2.52
C THR A 303 -14.67 -10.74 -1.73
N PRO A 304 -13.76 -11.30 -0.94
CA PRO A 304 -14.05 -12.44 -0.08
C PRO A 304 -15.16 -12.10 0.91
N GLU A 305 -15.97 -13.10 1.28
CA GLU A 305 -17.05 -12.94 2.27
C GLU A 305 -16.54 -12.59 3.68
N LYS A 306 -15.27 -12.87 3.96
CA LYS A 306 -14.59 -12.55 5.22
C LYS A 306 -13.38 -11.68 4.95
N GLN A 307 -13.22 -10.64 5.77
CA GLN A 307 -12.00 -9.84 5.84
C GLN A 307 -10.80 -10.79 6.01
N GLU A 308 -9.70 -10.55 5.28
CA GLU A 308 -8.46 -11.37 5.25
C GLU A 308 -8.55 -12.74 4.54
N SER A 309 -9.70 -13.08 3.95
CA SER A 309 -9.79 -14.23 3.03
C SER A 309 -9.27 -13.87 1.64
N ARG A 310 -8.99 -14.89 0.82
CA ARG A 310 -8.44 -14.72 -0.53
C ARG A 310 -9.40 -15.16 -1.61
N ILE A 311 -9.32 -14.52 -2.76
CA ILE A 311 -10.01 -14.91 -3.98
C ILE A 311 -9.30 -16.13 -4.54
N ALA A 312 -9.97 -17.28 -4.60
CA ALA A 312 -9.41 -18.48 -5.21
C ALA A 312 -9.12 -18.25 -6.71
N PRO A 313 -8.08 -18.88 -7.30
CA PRO A 313 -7.77 -18.73 -8.73
C PRO A 313 -8.96 -19.02 -9.66
N VAL A 314 -9.77 -20.03 -9.33
CA VAL A 314 -11.00 -20.36 -10.09
C VAL A 314 -12.00 -19.20 -10.07
N THR A 315 -12.19 -18.56 -8.90
CA THR A 315 -13.06 -17.38 -8.79
C THR A 315 -12.50 -16.20 -9.56
N LEU A 316 -11.18 -16.00 -9.55
CA LEU A 316 -10.54 -14.97 -10.37
C LEU A 316 -10.77 -15.22 -11.87
N GLU A 317 -10.62 -16.47 -12.32
CA GLU A 317 -10.87 -16.87 -13.71
C GLU A 317 -12.32 -16.56 -14.13
N GLU A 318 -13.30 -16.93 -13.31
CA GLU A 318 -14.73 -16.65 -13.55
C GLU A 318 -14.97 -15.15 -13.73
N VAL A 319 -14.37 -14.32 -12.87
CA VAL A 319 -14.50 -12.87 -12.89
C VAL A 319 -13.86 -12.26 -14.14
N LEU A 320 -12.64 -12.68 -14.49
CA LEU A 320 -11.90 -12.17 -15.65
C LEU A 320 -12.50 -12.63 -16.99
N THR A 321 -13.18 -13.77 -17.02
CA THR A 321 -13.76 -14.35 -18.25
C THR A 321 -15.12 -13.78 -18.62
N VAL A 322 -15.80 -13.03 -17.73
CA VAL A 322 -17.04 -12.32 -18.05
C VAL A 322 -16.81 -11.43 -19.29
N GLN A 323 -17.58 -11.70 -20.35
CA GLN A 323 -17.33 -11.16 -21.70
C GLN A 323 -17.60 -9.65 -21.78
N PHE A 324 -16.63 -8.93 -22.35
CA PHE A 324 -16.74 -7.52 -22.67
C PHE A 324 -17.64 -7.34 -23.91
N GLY A 325 -18.84 -6.78 -23.72
CA GLY A 325 -19.71 -6.28 -24.78
C GLY A 325 -20.69 -7.27 -25.41
N CYS A 326 -21.98 -7.11 -25.09
CA CYS A 326 -23.02 -7.08 -26.11
C CYS A 326 -23.50 -5.64 -26.19
N SER A 327 -23.31 -5.02 -27.35
CA SER A 327 -23.78 -3.69 -27.74
C SER A 327 -25.20 -3.40 -27.26
N VAL A 328 -25.39 -2.36 -26.44
CA VAL A 328 -26.69 -1.69 -26.37
C VAL A 328 -26.86 -0.97 -27.70
N ASN A 329 -27.63 -1.60 -28.59
CA ASN A 329 -28.02 -1.02 -29.88
C ASN A 329 -28.51 0.42 -29.68
N THR A 330 -27.80 1.33 -30.31
CA THR A 330 -28.34 2.60 -30.80
C THR A 330 -29.57 2.32 -31.63
N ASN A 331 -30.75 2.48 -31.03
CA ASN A 331 -31.99 2.79 -31.71
C ASN A 331 -32.86 3.65 -30.78
N ARG A 332 -32.47 4.92 -30.64
CA ARG A 332 -33.45 5.99 -30.41
C ARG A 332 -33.61 6.72 -31.73
N HIS A 333 -34.45 6.15 -32.58
CA HIS A 333 -35.21 6.94 -33.54
C HIS A 333 -36.55 7.29 -32.90
N LEU A 334 -36.93 8.57 -33.13
CA LEU A 334 -38.13 9.30 -32.75
C LEU A 334 -38.08 10.02 -31.40
#